data_AF-A0A0E0DEN7-F1
#
_entry.id   AF-A0A0E0DEN7-F1
#
_cell.length_a   1.000
_cell.length_b   1.000
_cell.length_c   1.000
_cell.angle_alpha   90.00
_cell.angle_beta   90.00
_cell.angle_gamma   90.00
#
_symmetry.space_group_name_H-M   'P 1'
#
loop_
_entity.id
_entity.type
_entity.pdbx_description
1 polymer ?
#
loop_
_entity_poly.entity_id
_entity_poly.type
_entity_poly.pdbx_seq_one_letter_code
_entity_poly.pdbx_strand_id
1 'polypeptide(L)'
;MASPAVATRHPSPSFFGPDPRRRGHSPSNLGFRRSSLQLKVTAIFGWIRGDTRTRELNPSAESYTLTGSASEADTKPREVSVAVVSSIMDIPSADWDACAVDSVDPDNFNPFLTHAFLSSLEESGSAVKETGWLPLHVVARDENETVVGVVPLYLKSHSRGEFVFDQSWAEAYYSYGLEYYPKLQSCVPFTPVTGQRILVRDTPYRDQVFEALVKELKSLTTKLKVSSLHITFPSEGEFSKLKDSGFLQRIGMQYHWRNRDYRSFDEFLMDLKQPKRKNIRQERKKIPAQNLKMKRLRGDEIKSEHWDTFYKFYRNTTDNHWGRPYLTREFFHRLGEKMGDKVMLIVAEHDDKHVAGALNLIGGDTLFGRLWGCLPDAYFPNLHFEACYYQAIEAAIELNLSKVEAGAQGEHKIQRGYLPVTTYSCHYFLDPGFGAAIGNYLAHETAQVKHVIKVLHDSGPYKEDILNEFLLTQGDGVIQGLVLPPSSHQSKAKKNQAPVQKAIANKSFASCSLPLHLDCTGCFIRQAHHRLRKQPFDHLCSSSPRHRMAYTSRMNLKRKGK
;
A
#
# COMPACT_ATOMS: atom_id res chain seq x y z
N MET A 1 -43.78 -36.00 5.22
CA MET A 1 -44.59 -36.95 5.99
C MET A 1 -43.72 -38.11 6.43
N ALA A 2 -43.83 -38.50 7.71
CA ALA A 2 -43.40 -39.76 8.34
C ALA A 2 -41.89 -40.08 8.51
N SER A 3 -41.35 -39.69 9.68
CA SER A 3 -40.73 -40.62 10.66
C SER A 3 -41.85 -41.14 11.61
N PRO A 4 -41.72 -42.09 12.58
CA PRO A 4 -40.53 -42.50 13.36
C PRO A 4 -40.48 -43.96 13.94
N ALA A 5 -39.40 -44.29 14.67
CA ALA A 5 -39.37 -45.14 15.90
C ALA A 5 -38.00 -44.90 16.60
N VAL A 6 -37.87 -44.23 17.75
CA VAL A 6 -38.20 -44.56 19.18
C VAL A 6 -37.33 -45.75 19.68
N ALA A 7 -36.45 -45.61 20.69
CA ALA A 7 -36.83 -45.43 22.10
C ALA A 7 -35.71 -44.90 23.06
N THR A 8 -36.09 -43.92 23.91
CA THR A 8 -35.96 -43.79 25.39
C THR A 8 -34.59 -43.92 26.11
N ARG A 9 -34.26 -43.28 27.26
CA ARG A 9 -34.56 -42.04 28.04
C ARG A 9 -33.94 -42.26 29.46
N HIS A 10 -33.01 -41.38 29.92
CA HIS A 10 -32.74 -40.83 31.29
C HIS A 10 -32.59 -41.76 32.55
N PRO A 11 -32.09 -41.30 33.73
CA PRO A 11 -31.93 -39.91 34.22
C PRO A 11 -30.64 -39.55 35.02
N SER A 12 -30.49 -38.25 35.31
CA SER A 12 -29.62 -37.64 36.34
C SER A 12 -30.15 -37.91 37.77
N PRO A 13 -29.34 -37.62 38.81
CA PRO A 13 -29.83 -36.66 39.80
C PRO A 13 -28.74 -35.71 40.38
N SER A 14 -29.23 -34.56 40.82
CA SER A 14 -28.61 -33.54 41.67
C SER A 14 -28.67 -33.91 43.17
N PHE A 15 -27.82 -33.30 44.03
CA PHE A 15 -28.17 -32.59 45.29
C PHE A 15 -26.93 -32.36 46.24
N PHE A 16 -26.68 -31.08 46.58
CA PHE A 16 -26.33 -30.43 47.88
C PHE A 16 -25.11 -30.80 48.80
N GLY A 17 -24.18 -29.83 48.91
CA GLY A 17 -23.59 -29.20 50.14
C GLY A 17 -22.49 -29.92 50.97
N PRO A 18 -21.70 -29.24 51.87
CA PRO A 18 -21.53 -27.80 52.14
C PRO A 18 -20.04 -27.29 52.17
N ASP A 19 -19.90 -25.96 52.32
CA ASP A 19 -18.70 -25.12 52.49
C ASP A 19 -17.84 -25.44 53.75
N PRO A 20 -16.52 -25.13 53.74
CA PRO A 20 -16.06 -24.10 54.70
C PRO A 20 -14.98 -23.13 54.16
N ARG A 21 -15.33 -21.84 54.20
CA ARG A 21 -14.60 -20.64 54.68
C ARG A 21 -13.05 -20.60 54.67
N ARG A 22 -12.58 -19.38 54.28
CA ARG A 22 -11.29 -18.67 54.50
C ARG A 22 -10.36 -18.74 53.29
N ARG A 23 -9.79 -17.66 52.75
CA ARG A 23 -9.58 -16.26 53.17
C ARG A 23 -9.40 -15.42 51.90
N GLY A 24 -9.91 -14.20 51.90
CA GLY A 24 -9.73 -13.24 50.81
C GLY A 24 -8.27 -12.83 50.62
N HIS A 25 -7.90 -12.65 49.35
CA HIS A 25 -6.84 -11.75 48.90
C HIS A 25 -7.45 -10.83 47.86
N SER A 26 -7.56 -9.55 48.21
CA SER A 26 -7.79 -8.47 47.25
C SER A 26 -6.70 -8.49 46.17
N PRO A 27 -7.01 -8.29 44.89
CA PRO A 27 -6.00 -7.86 43.96
C PRO A 27 -5.68 -6.40 44.30
N SER A 28 -4.55 -6.21 44.95
CA SER A 28 -3.91 -4.91 45.13
C SER A 28 -3.75 -4.23 43.77
N ASN A 29 -4.20 -2.98 43.69
CA ASN A 29 -3.88 -1.99 42.67
C ASN A 29 -2.43 -2.14 42.18
N LEU A 30 -2.23 -2.78 41.03
CA LEU A 30 -1.03 -2.54 40.24
C LEU A 30 -1.21 -1.19 39.56
N GLY A 31 -0.80 -0.14 40.27
CA GLY A 31 -0.55 1.15 39.66
C GLY A 31 0.46 0.96 38.54
N PHE A 32 0.02 1.16 37.30
CA PHE A 32 0.91 1.34 36.15
C PHE A 32 1.85 2.50 36.49
N ARG A 33 3.11 2.20 36.83
CA ARG A 33 4.15 3.22 36.89
C ARG A 33 4.24 3.84 35.51
N ARG A 34 4.04 5.16 35.40
CA ARG A 34 4.47 5.98 34.25
C ARG A 34 5.97 5.77 34.05
N SER A 35 6.32 4.76 33.27
CA SER A 35 7.67 4.54 32.75
C SER A 35 7.85 5.54 31.61
N SER A 36 8.63 6.60 31.84
CA SER A 36 9.16 7.42 30.76
C SER A 36 10.02 6.52 29.87
N LEU A 37 9.48 6.13 28.72
CA LEU A 37 10.18 5.32 27.73
C LEU A 37 11.37 6.13 27.18
N GLN A 38 12.58 5.88 27.68
CA GLN A 38 13.81 6.42 27.09
C GLN A 38 14.18 5.58 25.87
N LEU A 39 13.79 6.03 24.68
CA LEU A 39 14.19 5.39 23.43
C LEU A 39 15.45 6.09 22.90
N LYS A 40 16.61 5.43 23.03
CA LYS A 40 17.85 5.89 22.39
C LYS A 40 17.82 5.54 20.91
N VAL A 41 17.53 6.54 20.06
CA VAL A 41 17.78 6.45 18.62
C VAL A 41 19.21 6.84 18.38
N THR A 42 20.11 5.87 18.53
CA THR A 42 21.47 6.00 18.03
C THR A 42 21.42 5.96 16.51
N ALA A 43 22.15 6.87 15.84
CA ALA A 43 22.46 6.81 14.43
C ALA A 43 23.20 5.50 14.09
N ILE A 44 22.48 4.38 14.06
CA ILE A 44 22.99 3.06 13.63
C ILE A 44 22.99 2.98 12.09
N PHE A 45 22.41 3.98 11.43
CA PHE A 45 22.50 4.14 9.98
C PHE A 45 23.89 4.70 9.65
N GLY A 46 24.85 3.81 9.35
CA GLY A 46 26.27 4.09 9.10
C GLY A 46 26.61 4.97 7.89
N TRP A 47 25.81 6.00 7.60
CA TRP A 47 25.97 6.96 6.52
C TRP A 47 26.10 8.42 7.03
N ILE A 48 25.90 8.66 8.32
CA ILE A 48 26.10 9.98 8.93
C ILE A 48 27.61 10.19 9.15
N ARG A 49 28.27 10.91 8.24
CA ARG A 49 29.56 11.52 8.53
C ARG A 49 29.33 12.71 9.46
N GLY A 50 29.62 12.54 10.74
CA GLY A 50 29.98 13.67 11.61
C GLY A 50 29.10 13.94 12.84
N ASP A 51 28.01 13.20 13.09
CA ASP A 51 27.23 13.39 14.31
C ASP A 51 26.71 12.06 14.88
N THR A 52 27.44 11.47 15.82
CA THR A 52 27.01 10.34 16.67
C THR A 52 26.02 10.80 17.75
N ARG A 53 25.15 11.78 17.45
CA ARG A 53 24.09 12.20 18.37
C ARG A 53 23.08 11.09 18.52
N THR A 54 23.13 10.42 19.66
CA THR A 54 22.01 9.62 20.15
C THR A 54 20.87 10.59 20.42
N ARG A 55 19.79 10.50 19.65
CA ARG A 55 18.57 11.27 19.94
C ARG A 55 17.81 10.51 21.02
N GLU A 56 17.73 11.08 22.22
CA GLU A 56 16.86 10.56 23.26
C GLU A 56 15.42 10.93 22.93
N LEU A 57 14.61 9.93 22.62
CA LEU A 57 13.17 10.07 22.54
C LEU A 57 12.63 9.93 23.97
N ASN A 58 12.08 11.01 24.49
CA ASN A 58 11.24 11.00 25.69
C ASN A 58 9.83 11.39 25.25
N PRO A 59 9.00 10.44 24.78
CA PRO A 59 7.60 10.72 24.52
C PRO A 59 6.89 10.86 25.88
N SER A 60 6.91 12.05 26.46
CA SER A 60 5.98 12.41 27.53
C SER A 60 4.59 12.52 26.92
N ALA A 61 3.58 11.90 27.55
CA ALA A 61 2.19 12.06 27.14
C ALA A 61 1.79 13.55 27.20
N GLU A 62 1.10 14.03 26.18
CA GLU A 62 0.50 15.37 26.15
C GLU A 62 -0.99 15.27 26.45
N SER A 63 -1.50 16.22 27.22
CA SER A 63 -2.90 16.34 27.56
C SER A 63 -3.59 17.41 26.71
N TYR A 64 -4.77 17.09 26.20
CA TYR A 64 -5.59 17.96 25.37
C TYR A 64 -6.99 18.08 25.99
N THR A 65 -7.44 19.29 26.25
CA THR A 65 -8.80 19.55 26.74
C THR A 65 -9.77 19.61 25.55
N LEU A 66 -10.79 18.77 25.58
CA LEU A 66 -11.89 18.76 24.62
C LEU A 66 -12.98 19.73 25.09
N THR A 67 -13.35 20.69 24.25
CA THR A 67 -14.40 21.68 24.51
C THR A 67 -15.65 21.30 23.75
N GLY A 68 -16.73 20.95 24.44
CA GLY A 68 -17.91 20.33 23.82
C GLY A 68 -18.64 21.21 22.78
N SER A 69 -19.04 20.59 21.67
CA SER A 69 -20.26 20.94 20.94
C SER A 69 -21.15 19.70 20.85
N ALA A 70 -21.73 19.31 21.98
CA ALA A 70 -22.85 18.39 22.05
C ALA A 70 -23.89 19.04 22.98
N SER A 71 -25.16 19.00 22.57
CA SER A 71 -26.31 19.61 23.26
C SER A 71 -26.18 19.64 24.79
N GLU A 72 -26.28 20.84 25.37
CA GLU A 72 -26.41 21.32 26.78
C GLU A 72 -26.43 20.36 28.00
N ALA A 73 -25.97 19.11 27.94
CA ALA A 73 -26.13 18.12 28.99
C ALA A 73 -24.81 17.57 29.57
N ASP A 74 -23.64 17.95 29.03
CA ASP A 74 -22.35 17.50 29.57
C ASP A 74 -21.39 18.68 29.77
N THR A 75 -21.48 19.32 30.93
CA THR A 75 -20.76 20.55 31.31
C THR A 75 -19.36 20.33 31.89
N LYS A 76 -18.77 19.12 31.77
CA LYS A 76 -17.37 18.90 32.17
C LYS A 76 -16.45 18.88 30.95
N PRO A 77 -15.36 19.68 30.94
CA PRO A 77 -14.31 19.53 29.93
C PRO A 77 -13.78 18.10 30.01
N ARG A 78 -13.76 17.39 28.88
CA ARG A 78 -13.19 16.04 28.81
C ARG A 78 -11.72 16.14 28.45
N GLU A 79 -10.83 15.50 29.19
CA GLU A 79 -9.41 15.46 28.87
C GLU A 79 -9.07 14.21 28.05
N VAL A 80 -8.30 14.40 26.98
CA VAL A 80 -7.69 13.31 26.22
C VAL A 80 -6.18 13.39 26.38
N SER A 81 -5.59 12.29 26.85
CA SER A 81 -4.14 12.12 26.87
C SER A 81 -3.69 11.45 25.58
N VAL A 82 -2.66 11.99 24.93
CA VAL A 82 -2.05 11.41 23.74
C VAL A 82 -0.63 10.98 24.08
N ALA A 83 -0.31 9.72 23.79
CA ALA A 83 0.99 9.12 24.05
C ALA A 83 1.53 8.39 22.82
N VAL A 84 2.85 8.18 22.81
CA VAL A 84 3.54 7.35 21.80
C VAL A 84 3.94 6.04 22.43
N VAL A 85 3.66 4.93 21.75
CA VAL A 85 4.10 3.58 22.15
C VAL A 85 5.09 3.01 21.14
N SER A 86 5.93 2.09 21.60
CA SER A 86 7.08 1.58 20.86
C SER A 86 6.80 0.32 20.05
N SER A 87 5.67 -0.33 20.31
CA SER A 87 5.16 -1.44 19.54
C SER A 87 3.64 -1.41 19.53
N ILE A 88 3.03 -1.95 18.49
CA ILE A 88 1.58 -2.18 18.49
C ILE A 88 1.14 -3.15 19.61
N MET A 89 2.05 -4.01 20.08
CA MET A 89 1.77 -4.93 21.19
C MET A 89 1.57 -4.22 22.54
N ASP A 90 1.95 -2.94 22.64
CA ASP A 90 1.71 -2.11 23.82
C ASP A 90 0.25 -1.62 23.91
N ILE A 91 -0.57 -1.93 22.90
CA ILE A 91 -2.00 -1.61 22.83
C ILE A 91 -2.79 -2.93 22.72
N PRO A 92 -3.80 -3.17 23.58
CA PRO A 92 -4.67 -4.34 23.43
C PRO A 92 -5.29 -4.39 22.04
N SER A 93 -5.33 -5.58 21.43
CA SER A 93 -5.86 -5.74 20.06
C SER A 93 -7.32 -5.31 19.95
N ALA A 94 -8.13 -5.61 20.97
CA ALA A 94 -9.53 -5.20 21.03
C ALA A 94 -9.70 -3.68 20.95
N ASP A 95 -8.83 -2.91 21.61
CA ASP A 95 -8.89 -1.44 21.64
C ASP A 95 -8.44 -0.82 20.30
N TRP A 96 -7.39 -1.37 19.71
CA TRP A 96 -6.91 -0.95 18.39
C TRP A 96 -7.95 -1.24 17.30
N ASP A 97 -8.45 -2.47 17.26
CA ASP A 97 -9.39 -2.93 16.25
C ASP A 97 -10.74 -2.22 16.41
N ALA A 98 -11.14 -1.91 17.65
CA ALA A 98 -12.28 -1.04 17.94
C ALA A 98 -12.13 0.35 17.28
N CYS A 99 -10.95 0.96 17.29
CA CYS A 99 -10.72 2.22 16.57
C CYS A 99 -10.77 2.03 15.05
N ALA A 100 -10.20 0.93 14.53
CA ALA A 100 -10.20 0.65 13.10
C ALA A 100 -11.63 0.46 12.56
N VAL A 101 -12.48 -0.28 13.28
CA VAL A 101 -13.88 -0.51 12.90
C VAL A 101 -14.70 0.78 12.97
N ASP A 102 -14.66 1.51 14.07
CA ASP A 102 -15.47 2.72 14.23
C ASP A 102 -15.05 3.89 13.32
N SER A 103 -13.80 3.88 12.83
CA SER A 103 -13.29 4.98 12.02
C SER A 103 -13.93 5.07 10.62
N VAL A 104 -14.66 4.03 10.20
CA VAL A 104 -15.20 3.83 8.86
C VAL A 104 -16.57 3.16 8.89
N ASP A 105 -17.34 3.32 7.82
CA ASP A 105 -18.48 2.44 7.58
C ASP A 105 -18.01 0.98 7.41
N PRO A 106 -18.82 -0.03 7.80
CA PRO A 106 -18.44 -1.44 7.70
C PRO A 106 -17.93 -1.86 6.31
N ASP A 107 -18.50 -1.30 5.24
CA ASP A 107 -18.12 -1.58 3.86
C ASP A 107 -16.70 -1.09 3.55
N ASN A 108 -16.26 0.01 4.16
CA ASN A 108 -14.94 0.59 3.98
C ASN A 108 -13.87 -0.02 4.90
N PHE A 109 -14.20 -1.06 5.65
CA PHE A 109 -13.26 -1.72 6.55
C PHE A 109 -12.02 -2.23 5.80
N ASN A 110 -10.85 -1.76 6.23
CA ASN A 110 -9.56 -2.13 5.65
C ASN A 110 -8.81 -3.09 6.59
N PRO A 111 -8.60 -4.36 6.18
CA PRO A 111 -8.05 -5.40 7.05
C PRO A 111 -6.56 -5.15 7.37
N PHE A 112 -5.88 -4.31 6.60
CA PHE A 112 -4.47 -3.98 6.81
C PHE A 112 -4.23 -3.00 7.98
N LEU A 113 -5.28 -2.38 8.50
CA LEU A 113 -5.21 -1.48 9.65
C LEU A 113 -5.53 -2.19 10.96
N THR A 114 -5.77 -3.50 10.93
CA THR A 114 -6.01 -4.30 12.13
C THR A 114 -4.73 -4.54 12.91
N HIS A 115 -4.88 -4.77 14.22
CA HIS A 115 -3.82 -5.19 15.10
C HIS A 115 -3.15 -6.48 14.61
N ALA A 116 -3.96 -7.44 14.16
CA ALA A 116 -3.49 -8.71 13.61
C ALA A 116 -2.48 -8.54 12.45
N PHE A 117 -2.78 -7.67 11.50
CA PHE A 117 -1.90 -7.42 10.35
C PHE A 117 -0.62 -6.68 10.76
N LEU A 118 -0.77 -5.57 11.50
CA LEU A 118 0.36 -4.72 11.87
C LEU A 118 1.30 -5.43 12.86
N SER A 119 0.77 -6.18 13.83
CA SER A 119 1.59 -7.00 14.73
C SER A 119 2.35 -8.10 13.98
N SER A 120 1.77 -8.70 12.94
CA SER A 120 2.46 -9.68 12.10
C SER A 120 3.69 -9.07 11.40
N LEU A 121 3.65 -7.78 11.02
CA LEU A 121 4.81 -7.09 10.44
C LEU A 121 5.92 -6.83 11.46
N GLU A 122 5.55 -6.41 12.68
CA GLU A 122 6.51 -6.14 13.76
C GLU A 122 7.14 -7.43 14.29
N GLU A 123 6.34 -8.41 14.71
CA GLU A 123 6.82 -9.65 15.33
C GLU A 123 7.65 -10.50 14.36
N SER A 124 7.35 -10.44 13.06
CA SER A 124 8.12 -11.16 12.05
C SER A 124 9.46 -10.51 11.69
N GLY A 125 9.75 -9.33 12.26
CA GLY A 125 10.94 -8.53 11.94
C GLY A 125 10.86 -7.83 10.57
N SER A 126 9.68 -7.74 9.95
CA SER A 126 9.52 -7.12 8.63
C SER A 126 9.46 -5.60 8.70
N ALA A 127 8.75 -5.03 9.69
CA ALA A 127 8.64 -3.59 9.92
C ALA A 127 9.17 -3.23 11.32
N VAL A 128 10.49 -3.28 11.46
CA VAL A 128 11.21 -3.01 12.72
C VAL A 128 12.36 -2.03 12.53
N LYS A 129 12.91 -1.52 13.65
CA LYS A 129 14.01 -0.54 13.67
C LYS A 129 15.18 -0.96 12.77
N GLU A 130 15.57 -2.23 12.81
CA GLU A 130 16.70 -2.83 12.07
C GLU A 130 16.49 -2.75 10.55
N THR A 131 15.23 -2.74 10.12
CA THR A 131 14.82 -2.59 8.71
C THR A 131 14.53 -1.15 8.33
N GLY A 132 14.80 -0.17 9.22
CA GLY A 132 14.50 1.23 9.00
C GLY A 132 13.03 1.62 9.19
N TRP A 133 12.27 0.80 9.93
CA TRP A 133 10.85 0.99 10.28
C TRP A 133 10.69 0.95 11.81
N LEU A 134 11.18 1.96 12.53
CA LEU A 134 11.02 2.01 13.99
C LEU A 134 9.56 2.36 14.32
N PRO A 135 8.78 1.50 15.01
CA PRO A 135 7.41 1.83 15.38
C PRO A 135 7.35 2.92 16.45
N LEU A 136 6.44 3.87 16.27
CA LEU A 136 6.15 4.98 17.18
C LEU A 136 4.63 5.26 17.16
N HIS A 137 3.79 4.24 17.33
CA HIS A 137 2.34 4.39 17.23
C HIS A 137 1.82 5.43 18.21
N VAL A 138 0.85 6.23 17.79
CA VAL A 138 0.20 7.23 18.64
C VAL A 138 -1.10 6.66 19.16
N VAL A 139 -1.40 6.88 20.43
CA VAL A 139 -2.62 6.44 21.10
C VAL A 139 -3.20 7.59 21.91
N ALA A 140 -4.50 7.85 21.71
CA ALA A 140 -5.30 8.79 22.48
C ALA A 140 -6.18 8.02 23.48
N ARG A 141 -6.16 8.42 24.75
CA ARG A 141 -6.99 7.86 25.82
C ARG A 141 -7.83 8.94 26.49
N ASP A 142 -9.05 8.61 26.84
CA ASP A 142 -9.89 9.47 27.69
C ASP A 142 -9.50 9.40 29.17
N GLU A 143 -10.23 10.12 30.02
CA GLU A 143 -10.04 10.17 31.48
C GLU A 143 -10.19 8.80 32.17
N ASN A 144 -10.88 7.84 31.54
CA ASN A 144 -11.05 6.49 32.04
C ASN A 144 -9.99 5.53 31.50
N GLU A 145 -8.92 6.04 30.89
CA GLU A 145 -7.87 5.28 30.20
C GLU A 145 -8.38 4.44 29.02
N THR A 146 -9.59 4.74 28.51
CA THR A 146 -10.16 4.05 27.36
C THR A 146 -9.54 4.61 26.08
N VAL A 147 -9.08 3.74 25.19
CA VAL A 147 -8.51 4.15 23.90
C VAL A 147 -9.63 4.72 23.02
N VAL A 148 -9.49 5.99 22.65
CA VAL A 148 -10.44 6.72 21.80
C VAL A 148 -9.90 7.03 20.40
N GLY A 149 -8.60 6.83 20.18
CA GLY A 149 -8.03 6.88 18.84
C GLY A 149 -6.58 6.37 18.78
N VAL A 150 -6.16 5.94 17.60
CA VAL A 150 -4.83 5.40 17.34
C VAL A 150 -4.32 5.81 15.96
N VAL A 151 -2.99 5.86 15.80
CA VAL A 151 -2.32 6.16 14.51
C VAL A 151 -1.17 5.17 14.32
N PRO A 152 -1.16 4.32 13.26
CA PRO A 152 0.04 3.63 12.84
C PRO A 152 1.09 4.65 12.39
N LEU A 153 2.21 4.72 13.09
CA LEU A 153 3.26 5.69 12.84
C LEU A 153 4.63 5.04 13.00
N TYR A 154 5.53 5.34 12.07
CA TYR A 154 6.89 4.81 12.04
C TYR A 154 7.90 5.93 11.82
N LEU A 155 9.03 5.87 12.53
CA LEU A 155 10.22 6.67 12.23
C LEU A 155 11.06 5.94 11.19
N LYS A 156 11.17 6.55 10.00
CA LYS A 156 11.77 5.96 8.81
C LYS A 156 13.16 6.50 8.55
N SER A 157 14.11 5.62 8.27
CA SER A 157 15.47 5.99 7.82
C SER A 157 15.67 5.94 6.30
N HIS A 158 14.61 5.59 5.56
CA HIS A 158 14.55 5.57 4.10
C HIS A 158 13.08 5.53 3.62
N SER A 159 12.84 5.84 2.35
CA SER A 159 11.49 5.79 1.75
C SER A 159 11.07 4.44 1.15
N ARG A 160 11.89 3.39 1.26
CA ARG A 160 11.51 2.06 0.76
C ARG A 160 10.28 1.51 1.49
N GLY A 161 9.35 0.96 0.72
CA GLY A 161 8.15 0.26 1.19
C GLY A 161 6.92 1.13 1.48
N GLU A 162 6.99 2.44 1.25
CA GLU A 162 5.85 3.37 1.48
C GLU A 162 5.02 3.68 0.23
N PHE A 163 5.53 3.33 -0.96
CA PHE A 163 4.85 3.43 -2.27
C PHE A 163 4.39 4.83 -2.71
N VAL A 164 4.85 5.87 -2.03
CA VAL A 164 4.82 7.26 -2.50
C VAL A 164 6.27 7.71 -2.65
N PHE A 165 6.70 7.95 -3.89
CA PHE A 165 8.11 8.17 -4.19
C PHE A 165 8.49 9.63 -3.96
N ASP A 166 9.44 9.85 -3.06
CA ASP A 166 9.93 11.16 -2.60
C ASP A 166 11.46 11.27 -2.68
N GLN A 167 12.12 10.38 -3.44
CA GLN A 167 13.58 10.38 -3.57
C GLN A 167 14.10 11.72 -4.08
N SER A 168 13.38 12.37 -5.00
CA SER A 168 13.71 13.71 -5.49
C SER A 168 13.68 14.78 -4.40
N TRP A 169 12.81 14.64 -3.39
CA TRP A 169 12.77 15.55 -2.23
C TRP A 169 13.97 15.29 -1.32
N ALA A 170 14.31 14.01 -1.08
CA ALA A 170 15.49 13.66 -0.30
C ALA A 170 16.78 14.18 -0.96
N GLU A 171 16.92 14.01 -2.28
CA GLU A 171 18.03 14.54 -3.07
C GLU A 171 18.12 16.06 -2.99
N ALA A 172 16.97 16.75 -3.05
CA ALA A 172 16.91 18.20 -2.85
C ALA A 172 17.45 18.59 -1.47
N TYR A 173 16.97 17.98 -0.38
CA TYR A 173 17.48 18.22 0.98
C TYR A 173 19.00 18.08 1.06
N TYR A 174 19.55 16.97 0.54
CA TYR A 174 20.99 16.73 0.56
C TYR A 174 21.77 17.73 -0.29
N SER A 175 21.23 18.19 -1.41
CA SER A 175 21.88 19.21 -2.24
C SER A 175 22.05 20.56 -1.52
N TYR A 176 21.20 20.84 -0.52
CA TYR A 176 21.29 22.02 0.36
C TYR A 176 22.02 21.71 1.69
N GLY A 177 22.62 20.53 1.83
CA GLY A 177 23.34 20.15 3.05
C GLY A 177 22.46 19.82 4.26
N LEU A 178 21.16 19.57 4.04
CA LEU A 178 20.22 19.16 5.08
C LEU A 178 19.97 17.65 5.05
N GLU A 179 19.60 17.08 6.20
CA GLU A 179 19.22 15.68 6.29
C GLU A 179 17.72 15.51 6.02
N TYR A 180 17.38 14.61 5.09
CA TYR A 180 16.00 14.22 4.85
C TYR A 180 15.52 13.09 5.76
N TYR A 181 16.40 12.17 6.15
CA TYR A 181 16.07 11.10 7.09
C TYR A 181 16.72 11.36 8.45
N PRO A 182 16.10 10.94 9.57
CA PRO A 182 14.81 10.25 9.61
C PRO A 182 13.62 11.18 9.39
N LYS A 183 12.51 10.58 8.94
CA LYS A 183 11.19 11.22 8.76
C LYS A 183 10.10 10.40 9.46
N LEU A 184 8.98 11.03 9.79
CA LEU A 184 7.80 10.33 10.31
C LEU A 184 6.88 9.88 9.18
N GLN A 185 6.34 8.67 9.29
CA GLN A 185 5.51 8.05 8.26
C GLN A 185 4.32 7.34 8.91
N SER A 186 3.12 7.82 8.65
CA SER A 186 1.89 7.10 8.91
C SER A 186 1.42 6.41 7.63
N CYS A 187 1.44 5.08 7.63
CA CYS A 187 1.00 4.24 6.53
C CYS A 187 0.78 2.79 7.01
N VAL A 188 0.27 1.96 6.10
CA VAL A 188 0.41 0.51 6.21
C VAL A 188 1.75 0.10 5.59
N PRO A 189 2.68 -0.53 6.35
CA PRO A 189 3.97 -0.93 5.79
C PRO A 189 3.82 -1.90 4.59
N PHE A 190 4.61 -1.63 3.56
CA PHE A 190 4.72 -2.46 2.34
C PHE A 190 3.42 -2.66 1.58
N THR A 191 2.40 -1.83 1.80
CA THR A 191 1.06 -2.06 1.25
C THR A 191 0.41 -0.73 0.85
N PRO A 192 0.33 -0.42 -0.47
CA PRO A 192 -0.23 0.84 -0.96
C PRO A 192 -1.76 0.78 -1.07
N VAL A 193 -2.46 0.65 0.06
CA VAL A 193 -3.92 0.54 0.10
C VAL A 193 -4.55 1.80 0.66
N THR A 194 -5.64 2.24 0.03
CA THR A 194 -6.38 3.42 0.51
C THR A 194 -7.14 3.08 1.78
N GLY A 195 -7.12 3.98 2.75
CA GLY A 195 -7.87 3.85 4.00
C GLY A 195 -7.36 4.83 5.06
N GLN A 196 -8.08 4.92 6.16
CA GLN A 196 -7.85 5.87 7.22
C GLN A 196 -6.47 5.63 7.85
N ARG A 197 -5.80 6.69 8.28
CA ARG A 197 -4.52 6.61 9.00
C ARG A 197 -4.63 7.12 10.42
N ILE A 198 -5.58 8.00 10.68
CA ILE A 198 -5.96 8.43 12.03
C ILE A 198 -7.28 7.74 12.35
N LEU A 199 -7.21 6.68 13.16
CA LEU A 199 -8.35 5.82 13.50
C LEU A 199 -8.95 6.33 14.80
N VAL A 200 -10.21 6.76 14.78
CA VAL A 200 -10.88 7.38 15.92
C VAL A 200 -12.20 6.66 16.18
N ARG A 201 -12.48 6.38 17.45
CA ARG A 201 -13.74 5.77 17.90
C ARG A 201 -14.94 6.67 17.57
N ASP A 202 -16.10 6.05 17.37
CA ASP A 202 -17.34 6.77 17.08
C ASP A 202 -17.89 7.34 18.39
N THR A 203 -17.50 8.58 18.66
CA THR A 203 -17.85 9.30 19.89
C THR A 203 -18.34 10.70 19.51
N PRO A 204 -19.15 11.37 20.38
CA PRO A 204 -19.61 12.73 20.11
C PRO A 204 -18.50 13.78 19.93
N TYR A 205 -17.26 13.45 20.29
CA TYR A 205 -16.07 14.30 20.24
C TYR A 205 -15.01 13.78 19.26
N ARG A 206 -15.39 12.87 18.34
CA ARG A 206 -14.52 12.27 17.32
C ARG A 206 -13.64 13.28 16.58
N ASP A 207 -14.22 14.39 16.11
CA ASP A 207 -13.46 15.40 15.37
C ASP A 207 -12.40 16.09 16.25
N GLN A 208 -12.69 16.33 17.53
CA GLN A 208 -11.73 16.92 18.45
C GLN A 208 -10.58 15.95 18.80
N VAL A 209 -10.87 14.64 18.91
CA VAL A 209 -9.82 13.61 19.06
C VAL A 209 -8.94 13.55 17.81
N PHE A 210 -9.55 13.61 16.62
CA PHE A 210 -8.81 13.69 15.37
C PHE A 210 -7.87 14.90 15.35
N GLU A 211 -8.36 16.09 15.70
CA GLU A 211 -7.55 17.31 15.78
C GLU A 211 -6.41 17.21 16.79
N ALA A 212 -6.68 16.63 17.98
CA ALA A 212 -5.65 16.38 18.99
C ALA A 212 -4.55 15.45 18.48
N LEU A 213 -4.92 14.36 17.78
CA LEU A 213 -3.97 13.45 17.15
C LEU A 213 -3.14 14.13 16.06
N VAL A 214 -3.76 14.93 15.18
CA VAL A 214 -3.04 15.70 14.16
C VAL A 214 -2.05 16.69 14.78
N LYS A 215 -2.47 17.38 15.85
CA LYS A 215 -1.61 18.30 16.60
C LYS A 215 -0.43 17.57 17.24
N GLU A 216 -0.65 16.41 17.85
CA GLU A 216 0.45 15.61 18.42
C GLU A 216 1.41 15.14 17.33
N LEU A 217 0.93 14.68 16.17
CA LEU A 217 1.80 14.26 15.07
C LEU A 217 2.74 15.40 14.60
N LYS A 218 2.24 16.64 14.53
CA LYS A 218 3.06 17.83 14.22
C LYS A 218 4.00 18.18 15.38
N SER A 219 3.53 18.08 16.62
CA SER A 219 4.33 18.28 17.84
C SER A 219 5.51 17.31 17.87
N LEU A 220 5.27 16.01 17.62
CA LEU A 220 6.28 14.97 17.49
C LEU A 220 7.30 15.30 16.40
N THR A 221 6.84 15.72 15.21
CA THR A 221 7.75 16.14 14.12
C THR A 221 8.77 17.18 14.59
N THR A 222 8.30 18.16 15.37
CA THR A 222 9.13 19.23 15.96
C THR A 222 10.03 18.72 17.08
N LYS A 223 9.48 17.98 18.05
CA LYS A 223 10.22 17.39 19.19
C LYS A 223 11.35 16.48 18.75
N LEU A 224 11.09 15.63 17.74
CA LEU A 224 12.05 14.66 17.21
C LEU A 224 13.10 15.31 16.28
N LYS A 225 12.88 16.57 15.90
CA LYS A 225 13.69 17.32 14.94
C LYS A 225 13.90 16.52 13.65
N VAL A 226 12.82 15.94 13.14
CA VAL A 226 12.80 15.24 11.86
C VAL A 226 12.45 16.22 10.75
N SER A 227 12.84 15.90 9.52
CA SER A 227 12.61 16.75 8.34
C SER A 227 11.12 16.96 8.05
N SER A 228 10.32 15.92 8.22
CA SER A 228 8.94 15.86 7.74
C SER A 228 8.11 14.74 8.38
N LEU A 229 6.80 14.86 8.20
CA LEU A 229 5.77 13.87 8.50
C LEU A 229 4.93 13.60 7.25
N HIS A 230 4.72 12.33 6.95
CA HIS A 230 3.96 11.89 5.78
C HIS A 230 2.82 10.96 6.19
N ILE A 231 1.63 11.20 5.63
CA ILE A 231 0.47 10.33 5.75
C ILE A 231 0.12 9.85 4.34
N THR A 232 0.33 8.56 4.05
CA THR A 232 0.19 8.02 2.68
C THR A 232 -0.99 7.07 2.53
N PHE A 233 -1.70 7.24 1.40
CA PHE A 233 -2.96 6.60 1.08
C PHE A 233 -4.08 6.81 2.14
N PRO A 234 -4.23 8.02 2.75
CA PRO A 234 -5.41 8.33 3.56
C PRO A 234 -6.68 8.26 2.70
N SER A 235 -7.84 8.20 3.36
CA SER A 235 -9.11 8.40 2.66
C SER A 235 -9.24 9.84 2.14
N GLU A 236 -10.13 10.07 1.18
CA GLU A 236 -10.37 11.41 0.62
C GLU A 236 -10.88 12.41 1.67
N GLY A 237 -11.73 11.94 2.59
CA GLY A 237 -12.21 12.76 3.71
C GLY A 237 -11.07 13.16 4.64
N GLU A 238 -10.16 12.24 4.95
CA GLU A 238 -8.98 12.52 5.77
C GLU A 238 -7.98 13.45 5.04
N PHE A 239 -7.76 13.22 3.74
CA PHE A 239 -6.96 14.11 2.88
C PHE A 239 -7.45 15.55 2.93
N SER A 240 -8.76 15.75 2.77
CA SER A 240 -9.40 17.07 2.85
C SER A 240 -9.22 17.74 4.21
N LYS A 241 -9.47 17.02 5.33
CA LYS A 241 -9.28 17.55 6.69
C LYS A 241 -7.81 17.92 7.00
N LEU A 242 -6.86 17.12 6.51
CA LEU A 242 -5.43 17.36 6.76
C LEU A 242 -4.91 18.60 6.03
N LYS A 243 -5.51 18.97 4.89
CA LYS A 243 -5.18 20.21 4.18
C LYS A 243 -5.34 21.44 5.09
N ASP A 244 -6.45 21.51 5.81
CA ASP A 244 -6.77 22.64 6.70
C ASP A 244 -5.84 22.70 7.92
N SER A 245 -5.15 21.59 8.22
CA SER A 245 -4.11 21.49 9.25
C SER A 245 -2.70 21.85 8.77
N GLY A 246 -2.57 22.35 7.53
CA GLY A 246 -1.31 22.81 6.95
C GLY A 246 -0.46 21.71 6.30
N PHE A 247 -1.06 20.55 5.97
CA PHE A 247 -0.37 19.52 5.18
C PHE A 247 -0.46 19.84 3.69
N LEU A 248 0.68 19.77 3.00
CA LEU A 248 0.73 19.78 1.55
C LEU A 248 0.05 18.53 0.99
N GLN A 249 -0.71 18.72 -0.08
CA GLN A 249 -1.56 17.72 -0.68
C GLN A 249 -0.91 17.20 -1.96
N ARG A 250 -0.78 15.88 -2.09
CA ARG A 250 -0.33 15.20 -3.30
C ARG A 250 -1.36 14.17 -3.72
N ILE A 251 -1.59 14.07 -5.03
CA ILE A 251 -2.37 12.99 -5.61
C ILE A 251 -1.48 12.05 -6.42
N GLY A 252 -1.87 10.80 -6.43
CA GLY A 252 -1.33 9.75 -7.28
C GLY A 252 -2.45 9.02 -8.00
N MET A 253 -2.11 7.88 -8.60
CA MET A 253 -3.05 7.06 -9.34
C MET A 253 -2.84 5.59 -9.04
N GLN A 254 -3.94 4.86 -8.90
CA GLN A 254 -3.98 3.40 -8.90
C GLN A 254 -5.05 2.90 -9.88
N TYR A 255 -5.29 1.60 -9.92
CA TYR A 255 -6.25 0.98 -10.82
C TYR A 255 -7.15 0.02 -10.07
N HIS A 256 -8.45 0.32 -10.03
CA HIS A 256 -9.46 -0.48 -9.33
C HIS A 256 -10.46 -1.05 -10.33
N TRP A 257 -10.88 -2.29 -10.11
CA TRP A 257 -12.03 -2.86 -10.79
C TRP A 257 -13.26 -2.63 -9.91
N ARG A 258 -14.36 -2.18 -10.50
CA ARG A 258 -15.63 -1.95 -9.81
C ARG A 258 -16.65 -3.00 -10.26
N ASN A 259 -17.30 -3.61 -9.29
CA ASN A 259 -18.43 -4.50 -9.48
C ASN A 259 -19.68 -3.65 -9.73
N ARG A 260 -20.47 -4.02 -10.75
CA ARG A 260 -21.76 -3.41 -11.06
C ARG A 260 -22.88 -4.41 -10.80
N ASP A 261 -22.79 -5.09 -9.67
CA ASP A 261 -23.69 -6.18 -9.28
C ASP A 261 -23.72 -7.33 -10.30
N TYR A 262 -22.57 -7.61 -10.91
CA TYR A 262 -22.44 -8.72 -11.86
C TYR A 262 -22.71 -10.04 -11.14
N ARG A 263 -23.45 -10.94 -11.78
CA ARG A 263 -23.71 -12.30 -11.26
C ARG A 263 -22.68 -13.32 -11.70
N SER A 264 -21.90 -12.98 -12.72
CA SER A 264 -20.85 -13.83 -13.27
C SER A 264 -19.76 -13.02 -13.95
N PHE A 265 -18.59 -13.64 -14.13
CA PHE A 265 -17.50 -13.04 -14.90
C PHE A 265 -17.90 -12.72 -16.35
N ASP A 266 -18.77 -13.52 -16.97
CA ASP A 266 -19.24 -13.28 -18.33
C ASP A 266 -20.14 -12.05 -18.44
N GLU A 267 -20.95 -11.74 -17.42
CA GLU A 267 -21.72 -10.48 -17.35
C GLU A 267 -20.77 -9.28 -17.30
N PHE A 268 -19.73 -9.31 -16.47
CA PHE A 268 -18.67 -8.29 -16.48
C PHE A 268 -18.07 -8.09 -17.88
N LEU A 269 -17.76 -9.18 -18.60
CA LEU A 269 -17.20 -9.08 -19.95
C LEU A 269 -18.16 -8.42 -20.96
N MET A 270 -19.48 -8.44 -20.72
CA MET A 270 -20.44 -7.81 -21.62
C MET A 270 -20.33 -6.30 -21.61
N ASP A 271 -19.85 -5.69 -20.54
CA ASP A 271 -19.66 -4.23 -20.42
C ASP A 271 -18.39 -3.73 -21.12
N LEU A 272 -17.48 -4.64 -21.47
CA LEU A 272 -16.27 -4.33 -22.22
C LEU A 272 -16.51 -4.17 -23.73
N LYS A 273 -15.66 -3.35 -24.37
CA LYS A 273 -15.52 -3.27 -25.83
C LYS A 273 -15.17 -4.66 -26.39
N GLN A 274 -15.77 -5.02 -27.53
CA GLN A 274 -15.69 -6.39 -28.10
C GLN A 274 -14.26 -6.93 -28.28
N PRO A 275 -13.26 -6.14 -28.76
CA PRO A 275 -11.88 -6.61 -28.83
C PRO A 275 -11.27 -6.93 -27.47
N LYS A 276 -11.61 -6.17 -26.42
CA LYS A 276 -11.10 -6.35 -25.05
C LYS A 276 -11.64 -7.64 -24.45
N ARG A 277 -12.97 -7.84 -24.53
CA ARG A 277 -13.62 -9.10 -24.15
C ARG A 277 -13.02 -10.31 -24.86
N LYS A 278 -12.82 -10.21 -26.18
CA LYS A 278 -12.24 -11.32 -26.98
C LYS A 278 -10.84 -11.68 -26.49
N ASN A 279 -10.00 -10.69 -26.20
CA ASN A 279 -8.65 -10.91 -25.71
C ASN A 279 -8.64 -11.58 -24.33
N ILE A 280 -9.45 -11.09 -23.38
CA ILE A 280 -9.54 -11.70 -22.03
C ILE A 280 -9.93 -13.18 -22.14
N ARG A 281 -10.96 -13.52 -22.94
CA ARG A 281 -11.36 -14.92 -23.17
C ARG A 281 -10.23 -15.78 -23.75
N GLN A 282 -9.44 -15.22 -24.66
CA GLN A 282 -8.28 -15.93 -25.23
C GLN A 282 -7.15 -16.12 -24.22
N GLU A 283 -6.90 -15.14 -23.35
CA GLU A 283 -5.93 -15.26 -22.26
C GLU A 283 -6.34 -16.35 -21.27
N ARG A 284 -7.59 -16.35 -20.78
CA ARG A 284 -8.10 -17.37 -19.84
C ARG A 284 -8.08 -18.77 -20.45
N LYS A 285 -8.45 -18.93 -21.73
CA LYS A 285 -8.45 -20.24 -22.42
C LYS A 285 -7.06 -20.90 -22.48
N LYS A 286 -5.98 -20.11 -22.45
CA LYS A 286 -4.61 -20.64 -22.49
C LYS A 286 -4.20 -21.32 -21.19
N ILE A 287 -4.83 -21.01 -20.06
CA ILE A 287 -4.45 -21.55 -18.75
C ILE A 287 -4.66 -23.07 -18.69
N PRO A 288 -5.87 -23.62 -18.89
CA PRO A 288 -6.07 -25.07 -18.89
C PRO A 288 -5.35 -25.77 -20.06
N ALA A 289 -5.15 -25.09 -21.20
CA ALA A 289 -4.39 -25.65 -22.33
C ALA A 289 -2.89 -25.87 -22.01
N GLN A 290 -2.40 -25.28 -20.93
CA GLN A 290 -1.05 -25.48 -20.38
C GLN A 290 -1.06 -26.44 -19.17
N ASN A 291 -2.12 -27.23 -18.98
CA ASN A 291 -2.31 -28.14 -17.84
C ASN A 291 -2.28 -27.44 -16.47
N LEU A 292 -2.59 -26.14 -16.42
CA LEU A 292 -2.68 -25.40 -15.18
C LEU A 292 -4.08 -25.52 -14.58
N LYS A 293 -4.14 -25.82 -13.27
CA LYS A 293 -5.36 -25.75 -12.47
C LYS A 293 -5.26 -24.56 -11.51
N MET A 294 -6.28 -23.72 -11.49
CA MET A 294 -6.37 -22.60 -10.56
C MET A 294 -7.22 -23.01 -9.35
N LYS A 295 -6.76 -22.68 -8.15
CA LYS A 295 -7.50 -22.85 -6.89
C LYS A 295 -7.51 -21.55 -6.11
N ARG A 296 -8.60 -21.27 -5.40
CA ARG A 296 -8.71 -20.16 -4.45
C ARG A 296 -8.86 -20.78 -3.07
N LEU A 297 -7.83 -20.64 -2.24
CA LEU A 297 -7.81 -21.16 -0.87
C LEU A 297 -8.10 -20.01 0.09
N ARG A 298 -8.93 -20.24 1.10
CA ARG A 298 -9.29 -19.23 2.11
C ARG A 298 -9.19 -19.79 3.53
N GLY A 299 -8.76 -18.96 4.47
CA GLY A 299 -8.72 -19.30 5.90
C GLY A 299 -8.03 -20.64 6.14
N ASP A 300 -8.74 -21.57 6.77
CA ASP A 300 -8.21 -22.88 7.15
C ASP A 300 -7.81 -23.77 5.96
N GLU A 301 -8.26 -23.48 4.73
CA GLU A 301 -7.79 -24.19 3.53
C GLU A 301 -6.31 -23.88 3.25
N ILE A 302 -5.80 -22.74 3.72
CA ILE A 302 -4.41 -22.32 3.55
C ILE A 302 -3.51 -22.96 4.62
N LYS A 303 -3.06 -24.18 4.33
CA LYS A 303 -2.11 -24.92 5.16
C LYS A 303 -0.69 -24.31 5.18
N SER A 304 0.09 -24.65 6.22
CA SER A 304 1.49 -24.23 6.42
C SER A 304 2.39 -24.41 5.19
N GLU A 305 2.22 -25.51 4.45
CA GLU A 305 3.00 -25.79 3.23
C GLU A 305 2.75 -24.78 2.10
N HIS A 306 1.56 -24.18 2.04
CA HIS A 306 1.24 -23.12 1.09
C HIS A 306 2.03 -21.85 1.41
N TRP A 307 2.20 -21.49 2.69
CA TRP A 307 2.99 -20.33 3.09
C TRP A 307 4.47 -20.50 2.77
N ASP A 308 5.01 -21.69 2.99
CA ASP A 308 6.40 -22.02 2.63
C ASP A 308 6.65 -21.95 1.13
N THR A 309 5.67 -22.42 0.38
CA THR A 309 5.71 -22.39 -1.08
C THR A 309 5.55 -20.96 -1.60
N PHE A 310 4.62 -20.19 -1.05
CA PHE A 310 4.39 -18.80 -1.41
C PHE A 310 5.58 -17.90 -1.07
N TYR A 311 6.28 -18.15 0.04
CA TYR A 311 7.50 -17.40 0.36
C TYR A 311 8.59 -17.58 -0.72
N LYS A 312 8.72 -18.77 -1.31
CA LYS A 312 9.62 -19.01 -2.45
C LYS A 312 9.19 -18.20 -3.68
N PHE A 313 7.88 -18.13 -3.93
CA PHE A 313 7.32 -17.33 -5.02
C PHE A 313 7.62 -15.84 -4.84
N TYR A 314 7.34 -15.32 -3.65
CA TYR A 314 7.60 -13.94 -3.27
C TYR A 314 9.08 -13.57 -3.44
N ARG A 315 9.97 -14.42 -2.90
CA ARG A 315 11.43 -14.30 -3.03
C ARG A 315 11.88 -14.19 -4.49
N ASN A 316 11.36 -15.05 -5.35
CA ASN A 316 11.70 -15.04 -6.77
C ASN A 316 11.26 -13.73 -7.45
N THR A 317 10.07 -13.23 -7.15
CA THR A 317 9.61 -11.92 -7.65
C THR A 317 10.53 -10.79 -7.20
N THR A 318 10.88 -10.75 -5.90
CA THR A 318 11.73 -9.69 -5.34
C THR A 318 13.14 -9.70 -5.91
N ASP A 319 13.75 -10.89 -6.01
CA ASP A 319 15.12 -11.06 -6.50
C ASP A 319 15.27 -10.57 -7.95
N ASN A 320 14.22 -10.75 -8.77
CA ASN A 320 14.23 -10.38 -10.18
C ASN A 320 13.93 -8.90 -10.46
N HIS A 321 13.27 -8.17 -9.55
CA HIS A 321 12.75 -6.83 -9.87
C HIS A 321 13.12 -5.72 -8.86
N TRP A 322 13.33 -6.00 -7.57
CA TRP A 322 13.40 -4.96 -6.50
C TRP A 322 14.55 -5.13 -5.50
N GLY A 323 15.36 -6.19 -5.63
CA GLY A 323 16.46 -6.46 -4.70
C GLY A 323 16.01 -7.19 -3.44
N ARG A 324 16.30 -6.65 -2.24
CA ARG A 324 16.07 -7.37 -0.97
C ARG A 324 14.57 -7.49 -0.63
N PRO A 325 14.08 -8.68 -0.24
CA PRO A 325 12.71 -8.86 0.23
C PRO A 325 12.45 -8.06 1.51
N TYR A 326 11.26 -7.47 1.62
CA TYR A 326 10.80 -6.75 2.81
C TYR A 326 10.14 -7.68 3.84
N LEU A 327 9.39 -8.67 3.36
CA LEU A 327 8.61 -9.57 4.19
C LEU A 327 9.39 -10.85 4.46
N THR A 328 9.42 -11.26 5.72
CA THR A 328 10.10 -12.51 6.12
C THR A 328 9.20 -13.72 5.86
N ARG A 329 9.77 -14.94 5.92
CA ARG A 329 8.97 -16.18 5.88
C ARG A 329 7.93 -16.20 7.01
N GLU A 330 8.36 -15.79 8.20
CA GLU A 330 7.54 -15.77 9.42
C GLU A 330 6.32 -14.86 9.28
N PHE A 331 6.44 -13.74 8.55
CA PHE A 331 5.31 -12.86 8.27
C PHE A 331 4.13 -13.61 7.63
N PHE A 332 4.39 -14.49 6.67
CA PHE A 332 3.32 -15.20 5.94
C PHE A 332 2.59 -16.22 6.82
N HIS A 333 3.31 -16.91 7.70
CA HIS A 333 2.71 -17.83 8.67
C HIS A 333 1.85 -17.08 9.68
N ARG A 334 2.36 -15.99 10.26
CA ARG A 334 1.61 -15.15 11.21
C ARG A 334 0.37 -14.51 10.57
N LEU A 335 0.48 -14.09 9.32
CA LEU A 335 -0.64 -13.54 8.57
C LEU A 335 -1.79 -14.55 8.49
N GLY A 336 -1.49 -15.80 8.11
CA GLY A 336 -2.49 -16.87 8.04
C GLY A 336 -3.11 -17.17 9.41
N GLU A 337 -2.27 -17.31 10.44
CA GLU A 337 -2.70 -17.60 11.82
C GLU A 337 -3.62 -16.52 12.39
N LYS A 338 -3.26 -15.24 12.22
CA LYS A 338 -3.96 -14.13 12.88
C LYS A 338 -5.15 -13.58 12.09
N MET A 339 -5.17 -13.73 10.77
CA MET A 339 -6.20 -13.12 9.92
C MET A 339 -7.21 -14.12 9.34
N GLY A 340 -6.91 -15.42 9.35
CA GLY A 340 -7.85 -16.49 8.99
C GLY A 340 -8.63 -16.20 7.70
N ASP A 341 -9.97 -16.16 7.82
CA ASP A 341 -10.90 -15.97 6.70
C ASP A 341 -10.79 -14.63 5.97
N LYS A 342 -9.99 -13.69 6.48
CA LYS A 342 -9.68 -12.43 5.77
C LYS A 342 -8.56 -12.61 4.74
N VAL A 343 -7.95 -13.80 4.66
CA VAL A 343 -6.86 -14.11 3.72
C VAL A 343 -7.35 -15.04 2.63
N MET A 344 -7.03 -14.70 1.38
CA MET A 344 -7.27 -15.55 0.22
C MET A 344 -5.99 -15.73 -0.59
N LEU A 345 -5.63 -16.99 -0.84
CA LEU A 345 -4.51 -17.37 -1.67
C LEU A 345 -5.00 -18.02 -2.97
N ILE A 346 -4.76 -17.34 -4.09
CA ILE A 346 -5.00 -17.89 -5.43
C ILE A 346 -3.75 -18.67 -5.81
N VAL A 347 -3.87 -19.97 -6.09
CA VAL A 347 -2.74 -20.85 -6.38
C VAL A 347 -2.91 -21.48 -7.75
N ALA A 348 -1.80 -21.59 -8.48
CA ALA A 348 -1.73 -22.31 -9.74
C ALA A 348 -0.95 -23.62 -9.55
N GLU A 349 -1.54 -24.72 -10.02
CA GLU A 349 -0.95 -26.06 -9.98
C GLU A 349 -0.65 -26.56 -11.39
N HIS A 350 0.53 -27.15 -11.56
CA HIS A 350 0.93 -27.90 -12.75
C HIS A 350 1.48 -29.24 -12.29
N ASP A 351 0.96 -30.36 -12.82
CA ASP A 351 1.32 -31.73 -12.40
C ASP A 351 1.30 -31.91 -10.86
N ASP A 352 0.21 -31.45 -10.22
CA ASP A 352 -0.02 -31.49 -8.77
C ASP A 352 1.03 -30.74 -7.91
N LYS A 353 1.85 -29.90 -8.55
CA LYS A 353 2.80 -29.01 -7.89
C LYS A 353 2.35 -27.56 -7.99
N HIS A 354 2.35 -26.87 -6.85
CA HIS A 354 2.15 -25.42 -6.81
C HIS A 354 3.30 -24.70 -7.56
N VAL A 355 2.97 -23.96 -8.62
CA VAL A 355 3.94 -23.25 -9.48
C VAL A 355 3.88 -21.74 -9.36
N ALA A 356 2.75 -21.18 -8.92
CA ALA A 356 2.59 -19.75 -8.70
C ALA A 356 1.45 -19.45 -7.72
N GLY A 357 1.42 -18.23 -7.19
CA GLY A 357 0.33 -17.78 -6.34
C GLY A 357 0.21 -16.27 -6.21
N ALA A 358 -1.02 -15.82 -5.94
CA ALA A 358 -1.42 -14.45 -5.66
C ALA A 358 -2.07 -14.36 -4.27
N LEU A 359 -1.53 -13.51 -3.41
CA LEU A 359 -2.05 -13.24 -2.07
C LEU A 359 -2.99 -12.03 -2.10
N ASN A 360 -4.18 -12.22 -1.54
CA ASN A 360 -5.20 -11.20 -1.39
C ASN A 360 -5.68 -11.13 0.06
N LEU A 361 -6.10 -9.94 0.51
CA LEU A 361 -6.89 -9.78 1.73
C LEU A 361 -8.31 -9.33 1.40
N ILE A 362 -9.27 -9.76 2.21
CA ILE A 362 -10.69 -9.45 2.07
C ILE A 362 -11.06 -8.41 3.14
N GLY A 363 -11.52 -7.23 2.73
CA GLY A 363 -11.99 -6.17 3.61
C GLY A 363 -13.48 -6.24 3.92
N GLY A 364 -14.10 -5.07 4.09
CA GLY A 364 -15.55 -4.91 4.14
C GLY A 364 -16.17 -5.26 2.78
N ASP A 365 -16.00 -4.37 1.80
CA ASP A 365 -16.56 -4.49 0.45
C ASP A 365 -15.50 -4.71 -0.64
N THR A 366 -14.23 -4.84 -0.26
CA THR A 366 -13.10 -4.77 -1.19
C THR A 366 -12.20 -6.00 -1.08
N LEU A 367 -11.80 -6.56 -2.24
CA LEU A 367 -10.71 -7.52 -2.33
C LEU A 367 -9.40 -6.81 -2.69
N PHE A 368 -8.39 -6.94 -1.85
CA PHE A 368 -7.09 -6.28 -2.01
C PHE A 368 -6.04 -7.26 -2.51
N GLY A 369 -5.64 -7.14 -3.77
CA GLY A 369 -4.53 -7.88 -4.35
C GLY A 369 -3.19 -7.28 -3.93
N ARG A 370 -2.32 -8.09 -3.31
CA ARG A 370 -1.10 -7.58 -2.66
C ARG A 370 0.19 -8.09 -3.28
N LEU A 371 0.37 -9.41 -3.33
CA LEU A 371 1.64 -10.03 -3.71
C LEU A 371 1.40 -11.13 -4.73
N TRP A 372 2.36 -11.26 -5.65
CA TRP A 372 2.38 -12.32 -6.64
C TRP A 372 3.79 -12.91 -6.72
N GLY A 373 3.85 -14.20 -7.04
CA GLY A 373 5.06 -14.77 -7.59
C GLY A 373 4.86 -16.16 -8.17
N CYS A 374 5.93 -16.67 -8.76
CA CYS A 374 6.02 -18.01 -9.30
C CYS A 374 7.38 -18.62 -8.96
N LEU A 375 7.52 -19.93 -9.16
CA LEU A 375 8.82 -20.58 -9.12
C LEU A 375 9.79 -19.96 -10.16
N PRO A 376 11.10 -19.92 -9.88
CA PRO A 376 12.10 -19.40 -10.82
C PRO A 376 12.00 -19.99 -12.23
N ASP A 377 11.74 -21.29 -12.34
CA ASP A 377 11.67 -22.01 -13.62
C ASP A 377 10.24 -22.06 -14.19
N ALA A 378 9.25 -21.48 -13.50
CA ALA A 378 7.87 -21.48 -13.96
C ALA A 378 7.62 -20.30 -14.91
N TYR A 379 7.57 -20.59 -16.21
CA TYR A 379 7.09 -19.65 -17.22
C TYR A 379 5.82 -20.17 -17.89
N PHE A 380 4.70 -19.52 -17.59
CA PHE A 380 3.40 -19.83 -18.18
C PHE A 380 2.77 -18.54 -18.72
N PRO A 381 2.66 -18.39 -20.05
CA PRO A 381 1.99 -17.24 -20.65
C PRO A 381 0.61 -16.95 -20.04
N ASN A 382 0.39 -15.69 -19.66
CA ASN A 382 -0.84 -15.13 -19.09
C ASN A 382 -1.18 -15.60 -17.67
N LEU A 383 -0.36 -16.43 -17.03
CA LEU A 383 -0.63 -16.91 -15.67
C LEU A 383 -0.73 -15.78 -14.65
N HIS A 384 0.14 -14.77 -14.74
CA HIS A 384 0.05 -13.57 -13.91
C HIS A 384 -1.31 -12.86 -14.05
N PHE A 385 -1.85 -12.76 -15.27
CA PHE A 385 -3.13 -12.10 -15.49
C PHE A 385 -4.30 -12.91 -14.97
N GLU A 386 -4.28 -14.22 -15.16
CA GLU A 386 -5.30 -15.11 -14.60
C GLU A 386 -5.33 -15.00 -13.07
N ALA A 387 -4.19 -15.15 -12.42
CA ALA A 387 -4.14 -15.25 -10.97
C ALA A 387 -4.32 -13.91 -10.26
N CYS A 388 -3.73 -12.82 -10.76
CA CYS A 388 -3.78 -11.52 -10.09
C CYS A 388 -5.05 -10.72 -10.40
N TYR A 389 -5.71 -11.00 -11.53
CA TYR A 389 -6.82 -10.17 -12.02
C TYR A 389 -8.10 -10.98 -12.21
N TYR A 390 -8.10 -11.98 -13.08
CA TYR A 390 -9.35 -12.66 -13.44
C TYR A 390 -9.92 -13.49 -12.30
N GLN A 391 -9.08 -14.24 -11.60
CA GLN A 391 -9.47 -14.99 -10.40
C GLN A 391 -9.88 -14.07 -9.25
N ALA A 392 -9.25 -12.89 -9.13
CA ALA A 392 -9.61 -11.90 -8.11
C ALA A 392 -10.97 -11.23 -8.40
N ILE A 393 -11.23 -10.86 -9.66
CA ILE A 393 -12.53 -10.33 -10.10
C ILE A 393 -13.63 -11.37 -9.89
N GLU A 394 -13.39 -12.62 -10.29
CA GLU A 394 -14.36 -13.71 -10.14
C GLU A 394 -14.66 -14.00 -8.67
N ALA A 395 -13.64 -13.99 -7.80
CA ALA A 395 -13.83 -14.10 -6.36
C ALA A 395 -14.62 -12.91 -5.78
N ALA A 396 -14.34 -11.67 -6.23
CA ALA A 396 -15.07 -10.50 -5.79
C ALA A 396 -16.55 -10.54 -6.18
N ILE A 397 -16.86 -11.03 -7.39
CA ILE A 397 -18.24 -11.26 -7.83
C ILE A 397 -18.93 -12.30 -6.93
N GLU A 398 -18.30 -13.46 -6.72
CA GLU A 398 -18.86 -14.54 -5.90
C GLU A 398 -19.10 -14.13 -4.44
N LEU A 399 -18.25 -13.27 -3.92
CA LEU A 399 -18.34 -12.74 -2.55
C LEU A 399 -19.20 -11.48 -2.43
N ASN A 400 -19.81 -11.01 -3.53
CA ASN A 400 -20.57 -9.74 -3.61
C ASN A 400 -19.76 -8.52 -3.11
N LEU A 401 -18.47 -8.48 -3.41
CA LEU A 401 -17.60 -7.35 -3.12
C LEU A 401 -17.76 -6.28 -4.21
N SER A 402 -17.78 -5.01 -3.82
CA SER A 402 -17.97 -3.86 -4.72
C SER A 402 -16.73 -3.58 -5.57
N LYS A 403 -15.54 -4.02 -5.12
CA LYS A 403 -14.27 -3.56 -5.69
C LYS A 403 -13.14 -4.58 -5.56
N VAL A 404 -12.23 -4.54 -6.54
CA VAL A 404 -10.88 -5.14 -6.43
C VAL A 404 -9.81 -4.06 -6.57
N GLU A 405 -8.95 -3.93 -5.56
CA GLU A 405 -7.75 -3.08 -5.59
C GLU A 405 -6.52 -3.92 -5.91
N ALA A 406 -5.96 -3.79 -7.12
CA ALA A 406 -4.87 -4.65 -7.57
C ALA A 406 -3.46 -4.07 -7.34
N GLY A 407 -3.29 -3.16 -6.38
CA GLY A 407 -2.02 -2.51 -6.04
C GLY A 407 -1.57 -1.41 -7.01
N ALA A 408 -0.35 -0.89 -6.81
CA ALA A 408 0.08 0.42 -7.33
C ALA A 408 0.57 0.48 -8.80
N GLN A 409 0.86 -0.65 -9.47
CA GLN A 409 1.54 -0.61 -10.79
C GLN A 409 0.74 -1.23 -11.94
N GLY A 410 0.90 -0.66 -13.13
CA GLY A 410 0.63 -1.34 -14.41
C GLY A 410 -0.58 -0.86 -15.19
N GLU A 411 -0.34 -0.07 -16.24
CA GLU A 411 -1.35 0.30 -17.26
C GLU A 411 -1.96 -0.92 -17.96
N HIS A 412 -1.25 -2.06 -17.95
CA HIS A 412 -1.78 -3.32 -18.47
C HIS A 412 -3.07 -3.77 -17.75
N LYS A 413 -3.36 -3.28 -16.54
CA LYS A 413 -4.62 -3.55 -15.83
C LYS A 413 -5.84 -2.94 -16.54
N ILE A 414 -5.66 -1.84 -17.27
CA ILE A 414 -6.74 -1.16 -17.99
C ILE A 414 -7.39 -2.10 -19.00
N GLN A 415 -6.58 -2.87 -19.73
CA GLN A 415 -7.08 -3.82 -20.72
C GLN A 415 -7.92 -4.97 -20.13
N ARG A 416 -7.95 -5.08 -18.80
CA ARG A 416 -8.52 -6.17 -18.02
C ARG A 416 -9.70 -5.72 -17.15
N GLY A 417 -10.17 -4.49 -17.32
CA GLY A 417 -11.34 -3.95 -16.65
C GLY A 417 -11.05 -3.03 -15.46
N TYR A 418 -9.80 -2.76 -15.12
CA TYR A 418 -9.49 -1.81 -14.04
C TYR A 418 -9.44 -0.39 -14.59
N LEU A 419 -10.03 0.57 -13.89
CA LEU A 419 -10.01 1.98 -14.26
C LEU A 419 -9.08 2.77 -13.34
N PRO A 420 -8.46 3.86 -13.84
CA PRO A 420 -7.64 4.72 -13.00
C PRO A 420 -8.49 5.35 -11.90
N VAL A 421 -7.91 5.40 -10.71
CA VAL A 421 -8.50 6.05 -9.52
C VAL A 421 -7.47 6.95 -8.88
N THR A 422 -7.92 8.08 -8.35
CA THR A 422 -7.07 8.99 -7.59
C THR A 422 -6.70 8.35 -6.25
N THR A 423 -5.43 8.44 -5.88
CA THR A 423 -4.97 8.14 -4.51
C THR A 423 -4.35 9.37 -3.89
N TYR A 424 -4.27 9.40 -2.57
CA TYR A 424 -3.93 10.59 -1.82
C TYR A 424 -2.65 10.42 -1.00
N SER A 425 -1.95 11.52 -0.73
CA SER A 425 -0.96 11.60 0.34
C SER A 425 -0.82 13.03 0.87
N CYS A 426 -0.58 13.15 2.17
CA CYS A 426 -0.44 14.42 2.87
C CYS A 426 0.98 14.54 3.45
N HIS A 427 1.57 15.73 3.36
CA HIS A 427 2.97 15.97 3.71
C HIS A 427 3.14 17.24 4.52
N TYR A 428 3.71 17.13 5.71
CA TYR A 428 4.08 18.25 6.57
C TYR A 428 5.59 18.34 6.66
N PHE A 429 6.15 19.52 6.38
CA PHE A 429 7.59 19.78 6.42
C PHE A 429 7.91 20.76 7.53
N LEU A 430 8.96 20.46 8.29
CA LEU A 430 9.38 21.33 9.40
C LEU A 430 10.03 22.63 8.87
N ASP A 431 10.76 22.54 7.76
CA ASP A 431 11.34 23.71 7.10
C ASP A 431 10.32 24.37 6.15
N PRO A 432 9.92 25.64 6.38
CA PRO A 432 8.90 26.31 5.59
C PRO A 432 9.37 26.64 4.16
N GLY A 433 10.68 26.81 3.93
CA GLY A 433 11.24 27.07 2.61
C GLY A 433 11.14 25.83 1.71
N PHE A 434 11.48 24.65 2.24
CA PHE A 434 11.26 23.37 1.56
C PHE A 434 9.77 23.09 1.38
N GLY A 435 8.95 23.37 2.39
CA GLY A 435 7.49 23.27 2.28
C GLY A 435 6.94 24.08 1.10
N ALA A 436 7.37 25.34 0.94
CA ALA A 436 6.95 26.19 -0.17
C ALA A 436 7.44 25.66 -1.53
N ALA A 437 8.71 25.27 -1.64
CA ALA A 437 9.27 24.73 -2.88
C ALA A 437 8.57 23.45 -3.34
N ILE A 438 8.34 22.51 -2.42
CA ILE A 438 7.61 21.26 -2.69
C ILE A 438 6.15 21.55 -3.01
N GLY A 439 5.50 22.49 -2.31
CA GLY A 439 4.13 22.90 -2.58
C GLY A 439 3.94 23.40 -4.03
N ASN A 440 4.88 24.21 -4.53
CA ASN A 440 4.86 24.67 -5.92
C ASN A 440 5.02 23.51 -6.92
N TYR A 441 5.94 22.58 -6.65
CA TYR A 441 6.10 21.37 -7.46
C TYR A 441 4.82 20.52 -7.50
N LEU A 442 4.19 20.30 -6.35
CA LEU A 442 2.97 19.50 -6.20
C LEU A 442 1.78 20.09 -6.97
N ALA A 443 1.69 21.41 -7.09
CA ALA A 443 0.66 22.06 -7.90
C ALA A 443 0.77 21.66 -9.39
N HIS A 444 1.99 21.64 -9.93
CA HIS A 444 2.24 21.19 -11.30
C HIS A 444 2.03 19.68 -11.47
N GLU A 445 2.54 18.87 -10.54
CA GLU A 445 2.36 17.41 -10.56
C GLU A 445 0.88 17.04 -10.53
N THR A 446 0.08 17.69 -9.68
CA THR A 446 -1.36 17.46 -9.56
C THR A 446 -2.08 17.68 -10.89
N ALA A 447 -1.77 18.77 -11.61
CA ALA A 447 -2.39 19.04 -12.91
C ALA A 447 -2.05 17.95 -13.94
N GLN A 448 -0.81 17.47 -13.93
CA GLN A 448 -0.36 16.39 -14.82
C GLN A 448 -1.05 15.06 -14.48
N VAL A 449 -1.09 14.67 -13.21
CA VAL A 449 -1.73 13.42 -12.77
C VAL A 449 -3.22 13.43 -13.10
N LYS A 450 -3.94 14.54 -12.85
CA LYS A 450 -5.36 14.67 -13.24
C LYS A 450 -5.55 14.49 -14.74
N HIS A 451 -4.67 15.07 -15.56
CA HIS A 451 -4.73 14.92 -17.01
C HIS A 451 -4.52 13.45 -17.44
N VAL A 452 -3.52 12.78 -16.87
CA VAL A 452 -3.24 11.36 -17.15
C VAL A 452 -4.43 10.47 -16.76
N ILE A 453 -4.98 10.64 -15.55
CA ILE A 453 -6.17 9.90 -15.10
C ILE A 453 -7.31 10.07 -16.10
N LYS A 454 -7.59 11.31 -16.53
CA LYS A 454 -8.64 11.59 -17.50
C LYS A 454 -8.40 10.87 -18.84
N VAL A 455 -7.20 10.98 -19.41
CA VAL A 455 -6.87 10.34 -20.70
C VAL A 455 -6.99 8.81 -20.63
N LEU A 456 -6.55 8.21 -19.53
CA LEU A 456 -6.62 6.77 -19.32
C LEU A 456 -8.07 6.30 -19.09
N HIS A 457 -8.89 7.12 -18.42
CA HIS A 457 -10.31 6.85 -18.25
C HIS A 457 -11.04 6.90 -19.60
N ASP A 458 -10.86 7.97 -20.37
CA ASP A 458 -11.50 8.18 -21.68
C ASP A 458 -11.11 7.09 -22.70
N SER A 459 -9.92 6.52 -22.56
CA SER A 459 -9.43 5.40 -23.38
C SER A 459 -9.69 4.01 -22.78
N GLY A 460 -10.53 3.94 -21.73
CA GLY A 460 -10.83 2.74 -20.96
C GLY A 460 -11.42 1.58 -21.77
N PRO A 461 -11.44 0.36 -21.18
CA PRO A 461 -11.80 -0.87 -21.88
C PRO A 461 -13.31 -1.05 -22.06
N TYR A 462 -14.13 -0.25 -21.37
CA TYR A 462 -15.58 -0.33 -21.32
C TYR A 462 -16.24 0.37 -22.51
N LYS A 463 -17.51 0.03 -22.76
CA LYS A 463 -18.37 0.79 -23.69
C LYS A 463 -18.62 2.21 -23.11
N GLU A 464 -18.97 3.15 -23.99
CA GLU A 464 -19.05 4.57 -23.63
C GLU A 464 -20.11 4.89 -22.58
N ASP A 465 -21.27 4.24 -22.64
CA ASP A 465 -22.34 4.35 -21.64
C ASP A 465 -21.86 3.94 -20.23
N ILE A 466 -21.13 2.83 -20.17
CA ILE A 466 -20.55 2.30 -18.92
C ILE A 466 -19.45 3.21 -18.38
N LEU A 467 -18.58 3.76 -19.25
CA LEU A 467 -17.55 4.72 -18.85
C LEU A 467 -18.16 5.99 -18.26
N ASN A 468 -19.21 6.52 -18.88
CA ASN A 468 -19.88 7.73 -18.39
C ASN A 468 -20.52 7.52 -17.00
N GLU A 469 -21.07 6.33 -16.75
CA GLU A 469 -21.62 5.98 -15.43
C GLU A 469 -20.53 5.91 -14.35
N PHE A 470 -19.34 5.41 -14.69
CA PHE A 470 -18.21 5.45 -13.76
C PHE A 470 -17.81 6.88 -13.41
N LEU A 471 -17.83 7.83 -14.36
CA LEU A 471 -17.56 9.23 -14.05
C LEU A 471 -18.59 9.84 -13.11
N LEU A 472 -19.88 9.53 -13.30
CA LEU A 472 -20.96 10.04 -12.44
C LEU A 472 -20.88 9.49 -11.02
N THR A 473 -20.42 8.24 -10.87
CA THR A 473 -20.18 7.59 -9.56
C THR A 473 -18.80 7.90 -8.95
N GLN A 474 -18.02 8.81 -9.56
CA GLN A 474 -16.76 9.34 -9.02
C GLN A 474 -16.83 10.84 -8.64
N GLY A 475 -18.02 11.48 -8.61
CA GLY A 475 -18.16 12.86 -8.14
C GLY A 475 -17.91 12.96 -6.62
N ASP A 476 -17.12 13.90 -6.09
CA ASP A 476 -16.89 15.29 -6.54
C ASP A 476 -15.43 15.78 -6.40
N GLY A 477 -14.94 16.48 -7.43
CA GLY A 477 -13.69 17.25 -7.34
C GLY A 477 -13.04 17.68 -8.65
N VAL A 478 -13.75 18.47 -9.47
CA VAL A 478 -13.28 19.16 -10.69
C VAL A 478 -13.35 18.33 -11.98
N ILE A 479 -14.49 18.37 -12.69
CA ILE A 479 -14.61 18.89 -14.07
C ILE A 479 -16.06 19.41 -14.25
N GLN A 480 -16.29 20.69 -13.94
CA GLN A 480 -17.39 21.44 -14.53
C GLN A 480 -16.77 22.54 -15.39
N GLY A 481 -17.04 22.49 -16.70
CA GLY A 481 -16.71 23.58 -17.62
C GLY A 481 -15.77 23.21 -18.78
N LEU A 482 -16.29 22.50 -19.78
CA LEU A 482 -16.02 22.75 -21.21
C LEU A 482 -16.93 21.86 -22.07
N VAL A 483 -18.24 22.08 -21.95
CA VAL A 483 -19.15 21.78 -23.06
C VAL A 483 -19.10 23.01 -23.95
N LEU A 484 -18.35 22.95 -25.05
CA LEU A 484 -18.51 23.94 -26.12
C LEU A 484 -19.88 23.70 -26.77
N PRO A 485 -20.73 24.73 -26.95
CA PRO A 485 -22.00 24.57 -27.63
C PRO A 485 -21.76 24.26 -29.12
N PRO A 486 -22.71 23.58 -29.79
CA PRO A 486 -22.60 23.32 -31.22
C PRO A 486 -22.70 24.66 -31.97
N SER A 487 -21.60 25.10 -32.58
CA SER A 487 -21.65 26.24 -33.49
C SER A 487 -22.31 25.82 -34.80
N SER A 488 -23.54 26.29 -34.98
CA SER A 488 -24.22 26.36 -36.26
C SER A 488 -23.47 27.32 -37.18
N HIS A 489 -22.67 26.80 -38.11
CA HIS A 489 -22.48 27.45 -39.41
C HIS A 489 -22.08 26.42 -40.47
N GLN A 490 -23.05 26.08 -41.31
CA GLN A 490 -22.79 25.60 -42.65
C GLN A 490 -22.08 26.72 -43.43
N SER A 491 -20.91 26.46 -43.98
CA SER A 491 -20.58 26.98 -45.31
C SER A 491 -19.58 26.06 -46.03
N LYS A 492 -19.84 25.90 -47.32
CA LYS A 492 -19.24 24.98 -48.26
C LYS A 492 -17.78 25.36 -48.56
N ALA A 493 -16.86 24.40 -48.53
CA ALA A 493 -15.74 24.35 -49.47
C ALA A 493 -15.22 22.92 -49.65
N LYS A 494 -15.55 22.32 -50.80
CA LYS A 494 -14.89 21.12 -51.33
C LYS A 494 -13.45 21.48 -51.74
N LYS A 495 -12.45 20.67 -51.38
CA LYS A 495 -11.61 19.88 -52.31
C LYS A 495 -10.35 19.32 -51.62
N ASN A 496 -10.08 18.05 -51.95
CA ASN A 496 -8.78 17.37 -52.03
C ASN A 496 -8.02 17.05 -50.74
N GLN A 497 -8.13 15.81 -50.25
CA GLN A 497 -7.13 14.75 -50.50
C GLN A 497 -7.58 13.41 -49.88
N ALA A 498 -7.32 12.32 -50.62
CA ALA A 498 -7.65 10.93 -50.30
C ALA A 498 -6.65 10.32 -49.28
N PRO A 499 -6.89 9.09 -48.77
CA PRO A 499 -6.51 8.69 -47.41
C PRO A 499 -5.16 7.96 -47.31
N VAL A 500 -4.47 8.13 -46.18
CA VAL A 500 -3.39 7.23 -45.74
C VAL A 500 -3.81 6.54 -44.44
N GLN A 501 -4.65 5.52 -44.58
CA GLN A 501 -4.89 4.48 -43.57
C GLN A 501 -4.67 3.13 -44.24
N LYS A 502 -3.42 2.64 -44.22
CA LYS A 502 -3.03 1.21 -44.29
C LYS A 502 -1.51 1.05 -44.44
N ALA A 503 -0.86 0.87 -43.30
CA ALA A 503 0.40 0.14 -43.07
C ALA A 503 0.71 0.42 -41.60
N ILE A 504 0.46 -0.49 -40.66
CA ILE A 504 1.30 -1.64 -40.37
C ILE A 504 0.41 -2.70 -39.72
N ALA A 505 0.03 -3.70 -40.50
CA ALA A 505 -0.47 -4.98 -40.01
C ALA A 505 0.21 -6.06 -40.85
N ASN A 506 0.72 -7.09 -40.18
CA ASN A 506 1.50 -8.22 -40.70
C ASN A 506 3.01 -8.02 -40.86
N LYS A 507 3.75 -8.21 -39.75
CA LYS A 507 4.91 -9.11 -39.75
C LYS A 507 4.93 -9.92 -38.45
N SER A 508 4.89 -11.24 -38.61
CA SER A 508 5.21 -12.25 -37.60
C SER A 508 6.60 -11.99 -37.01
N PHE A 509 6.72 -11.93 -35.69
CA PHE A 509 8.00 -12.08 -34.99
C PHE A 509 7.80 -12.85 -33.68
N ALA A 510 8.57 -13.93 -33.57
CA ALA A 510 8.77 -14.70 -32.37
C ALA A 510 9.80 -14.02 -31.45
N SER A 511 9.61 -14.18 -30.14
CA SER A 511 10.60 -14.07 -29.04
C SER A 511 11.24 -12.71 -28.71
N CYS A 512 11.44 -12.50 -27.40
CA CYS A 512 12.11 -11.39 -26.71
C CYS A 512 11.33 -10.07 -26.54
N SER A 513 10.62 -9.98 -25.42
CA SER A 513 10.07 -8.76 -24.84
C SER A 513 11.17 -7.90 -24.18
N LEU A 514 11.56 -6.82 -24.86
CA LEU A 514 12.13 -5.60 -24.28
C LEU A 514 11.06 -4.50 -24.40
N PRO A 515 10.69 -3.78 -23.31
CA PRO A 515 9.76 -2.66 -23.41
C PRO A 515 10.47 -1.43 -23.99
N LEU A 516 9.91 -0.87 -25.06
CA LEU A 516 10.17 0.50 -25.50
C LEU A 516 9.60 1.45 -24.43
N HIS A 517 10.49 2.14 -23.73
CA HIS A 517 10.18 3.26 -22.84
C HIS A 517 9.74 4.48 -23.68
N LEU A 518 8.62 5.08 -23.29
CA LEU A 518 8.38 6.51 -23.52
C LEU A 518 8.74 7.24 -22.22
N ASP A 519 9.61 8.23 -22.38
CA ASP A 519 10.31 8.96 -21.34
C ASP A 519 9.37 9.83 -20.48
N CYS A 520 9.27 9.48 -19.19
CA CYS A 520 9.17 10.50 -18.14
C CYS A 520 10.59 10.78 -17.66
N THR A 521 11.15 11.89 -18.10
CA THR A 521 12.47 12.39 -17.70
C THR A 521 12.50 12.72 -16.22
N GLY A 522 13.05 11.79 -15.42
CA GLY A 522 13.36 12.02 -14.02
C GLY A 522 13.90 10.75 -13.36
N CYS A 523 15.21 10.73 -13.10
CA CYS A 523 15.94 9.72 -12.31
C CYS A 523 16.42 8.46 -13.07
N PHE A 524 17.48 8.62 -13.89
CA PHE A 524 18.39 7.54 -14.26
C PHE A 524 19.84 8.00 -14.09
N ILE A 525 20.43 7.81 -12.91
CA ILE A 525 21.90 7.74 -12.75
C ILE A 525 22.28 6.63 -11.76
N ARG A 526 23.01 5.65 -12.31
CA ARG A 526 23.90 4.63 -11.70
C ARG A 526 23.31 3.32 -11.14
N GLN A 527 23.17 2.36 -12.06
CA GLN A 527 23.55 0.96 -11.82
C GLN A 527 24.54 0.50 -12.91
N ALA A 528 25.80 0.91 -12.75
CA ALA A 528 26.91 0.38 -13.54
C ALA A 528 28.20 0.50 -12.72
N HIS A 529 28.30 -0.19 -11.58
CA HIS A 529 29.59 -0.31 -10.86
C HIS A 529 29.66 -1.50 -9.88
N HIS A 530 29.06 -2.65 -10.20
CA HIS A 530 29.25 -3.86 -9.40
C HIS A 530 29.38 -5.15 -10.22
N ARG A 531 30.21 -5.11 -11.26
CA ARG A 531 30.90 -6.30 -11.77
C ARG A 531 32.31 -5.90 -12.18
N LEU A 532 33.25 -6.15 -11.29
CA LEU A 532 34.69 -6.37 -11.50
C LEU A 532 35.42 -5.95 -10.21
N ARG A 533 35.81 -6.93 -9.41
CA ARG A 533 37.10 -7.06 -8.71
C ARG A 533 36.95 -8.03 -7.53
N LYS A 534 37.49 -9.23 -7.72
CA LYS A 534 38.00 -10.06 -6.62
C LYS A 534 39.52 -9.83 -6.55
N GLN A 535 39.98 -9.43 -5.37
CA GLN A 535 41.31 -9.64 -4.75
C GLN A 535 42.53 -8.82 -5.28
N PRO A 536 43.60 -8.64 -4.47
CA PRO A 536 43.67 -7.63 -3.41
C PRO A 536 44.93 -6.73 -3.51
N PHE A 537 45.05 -5.81 -2.55
CA PHE A 537 46.08 -4.81 -2.28
C PHE A 537 47.54 -5.20 -2.58
N ASP A 538 48.33 -4.23 -3.09
CA ASP A 538 49.47 -3.67 -2.34
C ASP A 538 50.09 -2.39 -2.96
N HIS A 539 50.43 -1.48 -2.05
CA HIS A 539 51.49 -0.45 -2.02
C HIS A 539 51.65 0.68 -3.07
N LEU A 540 51.50 1.90 -2.51
CA LEU A 540 52.43 3.06 -2.52
C LEU A 540 52.65 3.96 -3.75
N CYS A 541 52.50 5.25 -3.43
CA CYS A 541 53.28 6.42 -3.87
C CYS A 541 53.04 7.11 -5.23
N SER A 542 52.53 8.33 -5.08
CA SER A 542 53.09 9.60 -5.56
C SER A 542 52.99 10.02 -7.03
N SER A 543 52.58 11.29 -7.16
CA SER A 543 52.95 12.29 -8.18
C SER A 543 52.40 12.16 -9.61
N SER A 544 51.49 13.08 -9.94
CA SER A 544 51.37 13.68 -11.29
C SER A 544 52.58 14.58 -11.60
N PRO A 545 52.68 15.30 -12.73
CA PRO A 545 51.92 15.25 -13.99
C PRO A 545 52.85 15.30 -15.24
N ARG A 546 52.29 15.16 -16.46
CA ARG A 546 52.41 16.14 -17.57
C ARG A 546 52.08 15.56 -18.95
N HIS A 547 51.49 16.45 -19.74
CA HIS A 547 51.23 16.44 -21.18
C HIS A 547 52.31 15.80 -22.07
N ARG A 548 51.90 15.17 -23.18
CA ARG A 548 51.80 15.80 -24.51
C ARG A 548 51.33 14.81 -25.58
N MET A 549 50.62 15.39 -26.54
CA MET A 549 50.27 14.87 -27.86
C MET A 549 51.46 14.24 -28.60
N ALA A 550 51.20 13.20 -29.42
CA ALA A 550 51.15 13.33 -30.88
C ALA A 550 51.33 11.97 -31.58
N TYR A 551 50.35 11.65 -32.42
CA TYR A 551 50.45 11.17 -33.79
C TYR A 551 51.45 10.05 -34.18
N THR A 552 50.83 9.08 -34.87
CA THR A 552 51.24 8.41 -36.12
C THR A 552 51.90 7.04 -36.11
N SER A 553 51.21 6.17 -36.88
CA SER A 553 51.73 5.17 -37.80
C SER A 553 52.11 3.82 -37.21
N ARG A 554 51.31 2.79 -37.53
CA ARG A 554 51.64 1.95 -38.69
C ARG A 554 50.51 0.99 -39.07
N MET A 555 50.35 0.91 -40.37
CA MET A 555 49.50 0.01 -41.14
C MET A 555 49.76 -1.48 -40.88
N ASN A 556 48.67 -2.22 -41.06
CA ASN A 556 48.54 -3.52 -41.74
C ASN A 556 49.54 -4.64 -41.40
N LEU A 557 49.01 -5.77 -40.94
CA LEU A 557 49.03 -7.00 -41.75
C LEU A 557 48.00 -8.04 -41.27
N LYS A 558 47.07 -8.35 -42.19
CA LYS A 558 46.68 -9.69 -42.66
C LYS A 558 46.10 -10.79 -41.73
N ARG A 559 45.02 -11.37 -42.30
CA ARG A 559 44.49 -12.76 -42.27
C ARG A 559 43.45 -13.06 -41.17
N LYS A 560 42.16 -13.20 -41.53
CA LYS A 560 41.44 -14.31 -42.22
C LYS A 560 41.29 -15.59 -41.38
N GLY A 561 40.02 -15.95 -41.12
CA GLY A 561 39.51 -17.27 -40.71
C GLY A 561 39.42 -17.40 -39.19
N LYS A 562 38.28 -17.59 -38.55
CA LYS A 562 37.03 -18.30 -38.91
C LYS A 562 35.87 -17.69 -38.14
#